data_AF-A0A354I9B6-F1
#
_entry.id   AF-A0A354I9B6-F1
#
_cell.length_a   1.000
_cell.length_b   1.000
_cell.length_c   1.000
_cell.angle_alpha   90.00
_cell.angle_beta   90.00
_cell.angle_gamma   90.00
#
_symmetry.space_group_name_H-M   'P 1'
#
loop_
_entity.id
_entity.type
_entity.pdbx_description
1 polymer ?
#
loop_
_entity_poly.entity_id
_entity_poly.type
_entity_poly.pdbx_seq_one_letter_code
_entity_poly.pdbx_strand_id
1 'polypeptide(L)'
;MNCTDVFRFLGKKLTQNFHGEAVSDYKQRPAGCRVKFRLGKNSIKSYDKSNCLRIETAINDPSVFKVYGEVHYRDGTTSKQWKPMGKSICNLYRYAEVARASNNRYICSLQNVIPVKGTQKEIQQICAKKTESGKTYTGLQWGRCEKAELSDWE
;
A
#
# COMPACT_ATOMS: atom_id res chain seq x y z
N MET A 1 8.23 2.45 18.65
CA MET A 1 7.12 2.49 17.66
C MET A 1 5.92 1.77 18.29
N ASN A 2 4.81 2.46 18.54
CA ASN A 2 3.58 1.79 18.99
C ASN A 2 2.94 1.03 17.81
N CYS A 3 2.36 -0.15 18.08
CA CYS A 3 1.72 -1.04 17.10
C CYS A 3 0.64 -0.32 16.24
N THR A 4 0.06 0.76 16.77
CA THR A 4 -0.94 1.63 16.13
C THR A 4 -0.45 2.35 14.87
N ASP A 5 0.87 2.49 14.68
CA ASP A 5 1.45 3.21 13.55
C ASP A 5 1.72 2.30 12.34
N VAL A 6 1.68 0.98 12.55
CA VAL A 6 2.21 -0.02 11.61
C VAL A 6 1.36 -0.15 10.34
N PHE A 7 0.09 0.26 10.35
CA PHE A 7 -0.84 0.10 9.23
C PHE A 7 -1.37 1.40 8.63
N ARG A 8 -0.79 2.57 8.98
CA ARG A 8 -1.22 3.88 8.45
C ARG A 8 -1.16 3.98 6.92
N PHE A 9 -0.38 3.11 6.26
CA PHE A 9 -0.28 3.11 4.82
C PHE A 9 -1.61 2.78 4.10
N LEU A 10 -2.55 2.08 4.74
CA LEU A 10 -3.87 1.81 4.17
C LEU A 10 -4.85 3.00 4.24
N GLY A 11 -4.36 4.21 4.55
CA GLY A 11 -5.14 5.45 4.55
C GLY A 11 -5.87 5.74 5.85
N LYS A 12 -6.13 4.71 6.67
CA LYS A 12 -6.83 4.91 7.94
C LYS A 12 -5.88 5.35 9.06
N LYS A 13 -6.16 6.50 9.68
CA LYS A 13 -5.69 6.77 11.04
C LYS A 13 -6.40 5.76 11.94
N LEU A 14 -5.67 4.81 12.55
CA LEU A 14 -6.24 3.95 13.60
C LEU A 14 -6.69 4.87 14.74
N THR A 15 -7.95 5.28 14.72
CA THR A 15 -8.60 5.92 15.85
C THR A 15 -8.75 4.88 16.96
N GLN A 16 -8.84 5.30 18.23
CA GLN A 16 -9.05 4.38 19.37
C GLN A 16 -10.24 3.43 19.18
N ASN A 17 -11.20 3.80 18.31
CA ASN A 17 -12.40 3.01 17.99
C ASN A 17 -12.20 2.05 16.80
N PHE A 18 -10.98 1.84 16.32
CA PHE A 18 -10.73 0.85 15.27
C PHE A 18 -10.72 -0.57 15.86
N HIS A 19 -11.86 -1.24 15.77
CA HIS A 19 -12.02 -2.65 16.19
C HIS A 19 -11.64 -3.67 15.10
N GLY A 20 -10.99 -3.25 14.01
CA GLY A 20 -10.61 -4.15 12.93
C GLY A 20 -9.34 -4.94 13.25
N GLU A 21 -9.26 -6.18 12.77
CA GLU A 21 -8.06 -7.00 12.93
C GLU A 21 -6.91 -6.42 12.08
N ALA A 22 -5.74 -6.25 12.70
CA ALA A 22 -4.52 -5.85 12.04
C ALA A 22 -3.52 -7.02 12.08
N VAL A 23 -3.28 -7.64 10.93
CA VAL A 23 -2.50 -8.89 10.83
C VAL A 23 -1.35 -8.72 9.86
N SER A 24 -0.14 -9.08 10.29
CA SER A 24 1.02 -9.30 9.42
C SER A 24 1.27 -10.79 9.22
N ASP A 25 1.44 -11.23 7.98
CA ASP A 25 1.74 -12.61 7.59
C ASP A 25 2.99 -12.62 6.70
N TYR A 26 4.02 -13.36 7.11
CA TYR A 26 5.21 -13.62 6.31
C TYR A 26 5.19 -15.07 5.86
N LYS A 27 5.35 -15.30 4.55
CA LYS A 27 5.48 -16.64 3.99
C LYS A 27 6.65 -16.73 3.03
N GLN A 28 7.55 -17.66 3.29
CA GLN A 28 8.60 -18.06 2.36
C GLN A 28 8.09 -19.21 1.48
N ARG A 29 8.27 -19.10 0.17
CA ARG A 29 7.98 -20.14 -0.81
C ARG A 29 9.24 -20.43 -1.61
N PRO A 30 9.35 -21.61 -2.25
CA PRO A 30 10.50 -21.90 -3.13
C PRO A 30 10.70 -20.84 -4.23
N ALA A 31 9.62 -20.20 -4.67
CA ALA A 31 9.65 -19.16 -5.70
C ALA A 31 9.87 -17.72 -5.17
N GLY A 32 9.98 -17.51 -3.85
CA GLY A 32 10.19 -16.17 -3.28
C GLY A 32 9.47 -15.94 -1.95
N CYS A 33 9.64 -14.74 -1.40
CA CYS A 33 9.01 -14.33 -0.14
C CYS A 33 7.77 -13.46 -0.38
N ARG A 34 6.81 -13.55 0.55
CA ARG A 34 5.63 -12.67 0.60
C ARG A 34 5.45 -12.13 2.00
N VAL A 35 5.34 -10.81 2.11
CA VAL A 35 4.83 -10.11 3.28
C VAL A 35 3.42 -9.62 2.97
N LYS A 36 2.46 -9.90 3.85
CA LYS A 36 1.08 -9.46 3.71
C LYS A 36 0.63 -8.76 4.98
N PHE A 37 0.10 -7.56 4.82
CA PHE A 37 -0.55 -6.79 5.85
C PHE A 37 -2.06 -6.74 5.59
N ARG A 38 -2.87 -7.07 6.60
CA ARG A 38 -4.33 -6.99 6.55
C ARG A 38 -4.81 -5.99 7.59
N LEU A 39 -5.76 -5.15 7.19
CA LEU A 39 -6.47 -4.23 8.07
C LEU A 39 -7.97 -4.37 7.79
N GLY A 40 -8.67 -5.05 8.69
CA GLY A 40 -10.04 -5.50 8.43
C GLY A 40 -10.10 -6.36 7.15
N LYS A 41 -10.97 -5.98 6.21
CA LYS A 41 -11.14 -6.71 4.93
C LYS A 41 -10.13 -6.32 3.86
N ASN A 42 -9.39 -5.22 4.04
CA ASN A 42 -8.43 -4.72 3.05
C ASN A 42 -7.02 -5.21 3.36
N SER A 43 -6.16 -5.28 2.33
CA SER A 43 -4.81 -5.79 2.53
C SER A 43 -3.81 -5.20 1.56
N ILE A 44 -2.57 -5.05 2.00
CA ILE A 44 -1.40 -4.82 1.14
C ILE A 44 -0.53 -6.07 1.16
N LYS A 45 0.03 -6.41 0.00
CA LYS A 45 0.93 -7.55 -0.16
C LYS A 45 2.15 -7.07 -0.92
N SER A 46 3.33 -7.32 -0.36
CA SER A 46 4.58 -7.21 -1.09
C SER A 46 5.16 -8.60 -1.29
N TYR A 47 5.53 -8.94 -2.51
CA TYR A 47 6.13 -10.23 -2.80
C TYR A 47 7.16 -10.12 -3.90
N ASP A 48 8.12 -11.02 -3.82
CA ASP A 48 9.13 -11.16 -4.86
C ASP A 48 8.51 -11.83 -6.09
N LYS A 49 8.63 -11.17 -7.24
CA LYS A 49 8.27 -11.72 -8.54
C LYS A 49 9.45 -11.55 -9.49
N SER A 50 10.29 -12.58 -9.53
CA SER A 50 11.49 -12.65 -10.37
C SER A 50 12.52 -11.58 -9.97
N ASN A 51 12.72 -10.53 -10.77
CA ASN A 51 13.71 -9.48 -10.47
C ASN A 51 13.05 -8.19 -9.95
N CYS A 52 11.79 -8.27 -9.51
CA CYS A 52 11.02 -7.10 -9.09
C CYS A 52 10.21 -7.40 -7.84
N LEU A 53 10.32 -6.52 -6.83
CA LEU A 53 9.41 -6.52 -5.71
C LEU A 53 8.09 -5.89 -6.16
N ARG A 54 7.02 -6.69 -6.20
CA ARG A 54 5.69 -6.18 -6.49
C ARG A 54 4.96 -5.85 -5.21
N ILE A 55 4.31 -4.69 -5.20
CA ILE A 55 3.49 -4.20 -4.10
C ILE A 55 2.07 -3.98 -4.63
N GLU A 56 1.09 -4.63 -4.00
CA GLU A 56 -0.30 -4.59 -4.44
C GLU A 56 -1.22 -4.33 -3.25
N THR A 57 -2.18 -3.43 -3.44
CA THR A 57 -3.28 -3.20 -2.51
C THR A 57 -4.54 -3.92 -3.01
N ALA A 58 -5.17 -4.70 -2.14
CA ALA A 58 -6.46 -5.33 -2.38
C ALA A 58 -7.53 -4.67 -1.50
N ILE A 59 -8.53 -4.07 -2.15
CA ILE A 59 -9.66 -3.37 -1.51
C ILE A 59 -10.91 -4.26 -1.61
N ASN A 60 -11.18 -5.05 -0.58
CA ASN A 60 -12.37 -5.88 -0.51
C ASN A 60 -13.57 -5.16 0.10
N ASP A 61 -13.31 -4.16 0.94
CA ASP A 61 -14.31 -3.29 1.54
C ASP A 61 -13.98 -1.83 1.21
N PRO A 62 -14.59 -1.28 0.16
CA PRO A 62 -14.35 0.11 -0.22
C PRO A 62 -15.03 1.11 0.70
N SER A 63 -16.03 0.69 1.50
CA SER A 63 -16.82 1.62 2.34
C SER A 63 -15.97 2.34 3.38
N VAL A 64 -14.79 1.80 3.67
CA VAL A 64 -13.81 2.44 4.56
C VAL A 64 -13.18 3.69 3.97
N PHE A 65 -13.19 3.83 2.63
CA PHE A 65 -12.67 4.98 1.92
C PHE A 65 -13.81 5.92 1.54
N LYS A 66 -13.48 7.19 1.36
CA LYS A 66 -14.45 8.20 0.95
C LYS A 66 -14.31 8.56 -0.53
N VAL A 67 -15.45 8.81 -1.16
CA VAL A 67 -15.57 9.37 -2.50
C VAL A 67 -16.40 10.64 -2.41
N TYR A 68 -15.97 11.68 -3.12
CA TYR A 68 -16.75 12.91 -3.21
C TYR A 68 -17.82 12.74 -4.28
N GLY A 69 -19.07 12.99 -3.93
CA GLY A 69 -20.16 12.81 -4.88
C GLY A 69 -21.47 13.38 -4.37
N GLU A 70 -22.47 13.33 -5.25
CA GLU A 70 -23.81 13.79 -4.94
C GLU A 70 -24.52 12.78 -4.03
N VAL A 71 -25.24 13.30 -3.04
CA VAL A 71 -26.11 12.58 -2.13
C VAL A 71 -27.50 13.17 -2.26
N HIS A 72 -28.46 12.30 -2.57
CA HIS A 72 -29.88 12.64 -2.63
C HIS A 72 -30.50 12.37 -1.26
N TYR A 73 -31.19 13.38 -0.74
CA TYR A 73 -31.93 13.28 0.51
C TYR A 73 -33.40 12.95 0.24
N ARG A 74 -34.10 12.51 1.29
CA ARG A 74 -35.52 12.13 1.20
C ARG A 74 -36.45 13.32 0.92
N ASP A 75 -36.00 14.53 1.22
CA ASP A 75 -36.70 15.78 0.95
C ASP A 75 -36.55 16.26 -0.51
N GLY A 76 -35.87 15.50 -1.36
CA GLY A 76 -35.64 15.83 -2.77
C GLY A 76 -34.44 16.75 -3.01
N THR A 77 -33.76 17.22 -1.96
CA THR A 77 -32.56 18.04 -2.11
C THR A 77 -31.34 17.19 -2.45
N THR A 78 -30.37 17.80 -3.14
CA THR A 78 -29.09 17.17 -3.45
C THR A 78 -27.94 18.00 -2.95
N SER A 79 -26.92 17.32 -2.43
CA SER A 79 -25.69 17.98 -1.95
C SER A 79 -24.46 17.19 -2.38
N LYS A 80 -23.37 17.89 -2.67
CA LYS A 80 -22.07 17.27 -2.89
C LYS A 80 -21.34 17.16 -1.57
N GLN A 81 -21.01 15.94 -1.17
CA GLN A 81 -20.31 15.68 0.08
C GLN A 81 -19.44 14.43 -0.04
N TRP A 82 -18.54 14.26 0.92
CA TRP A 82 -17.78 13.04 1.07
C TRP A 82 -18.67 11.94 1.63
N LYS A 83 -18.81 10.85 0.89
CA LYS A 83 -19.58 9.67 1.31
C LYS A 83 -18.72 8.41 1.26
N PRO A 84 -19.09 7.34 2.01
CA PRO A 84 -18.45 6.04 1.88
C PRO A 84 -18.45 5.55 0.42
N MET A 85 -17.31 5.05 -0.04
CA MET A 85 -17.17 4.56 -1.41
C MET A 85 -17.90 3.21 -1.56
N GLY A 86 -18.87 3.16 -2.46
CA GLY A 86 -19.57 1.93 -2.81
C GLY A 86 -18.75 1.04 -3.75
N LYS A 87 -19.05 -0.27 -3.76
CA LYS A 87 -18.58 -1.19 -4.81
C LYS A 87 -19.31 -0.88 -6.11
N SER A 88 -18.69 -0.08 -6.98
CA SER A 88 -19.23 0.24 -8.30
C SER A 88 -18.09 0.50 -9.28
N ILE A 89 -18.31 0.16 -10.55
CA ILE A 89 -17.38 0.44 -11.65
C ILE A 89 -17.17 1.95 -11.80
N CYS A 90 -18.18 2.77 -11.49
CA CYS A 90 -18.07 4.22 -11.53
C CYS A 90 -16.99 4.78 -10.58
N ASN A 91 -16.63 4.04 -9.52
CA ASN A 91 -15.62 4.45 -8.55
C ASN A 91 -14.21 3.95 -8.91
N LEU A 92 -14.00 3.29 -10.06
CA LEU A 92 -12.73 2.65 -10.41
C LEU A 92 -11.53 3.62 -10.36
N TYR A 93 -11.74 4.89 -10.76
CA TYR A 93 -10.72 5.94 -10.65
C TYR A 93 -10.26 6.11 -9.18
N ARG A 94 -11.21 6.15 -8.24
CA ARG A 94 -10.93 6.34 -6.81
C ARG A 94 -10.25 5.10 -6.22
N TYR A 95 -10.59 3.90 -6.67
CA TYR A 95 -9.85 2.69 -6.31
C TYR A 95 -8.39 2.77 -6.74
N ALA A 96 -8.11 3.24 -7.97
CA ALA A 96 -6.75 3.39 -8.47
C ALA A 96 -5.96 4.43 -7.66
N GLU A 97 -6.59 5.57 -7.34
CA GLU A 97 -5.98 6.60 -6.49
C GLU A 97 -5.62 6.07 -5.10
N VAL A 98 -6.58 5.45 -4.41
CA VAL A 98 -6.39 4.91 -3.06
C VAL A 98 -5.36 3.79 -3.06
N ALA A 99 -5.37 2.90 -4.05
CA ALA A 99 -4.40 1.82 -4.16
C ALA A 99 -2.98 2.37 -4.40
N ARG A 100 -2.83 3.37 -5.28
CA ARG A 100 -1.55 4.03 -5.54
C ARG A 100 -1.03 4.76 -4.31
N ALA A 101 -1.89 5.55 -3.64
CA ALA A 101 -1.54 6.25 -2.41
C ALA A 101 -1.12 5.27 -1.31
N SER A 102 -1.84 4.15 -1.17
CA SER A 102 -1.54 3.13 -0.18
C SER A 102 -0.21 2.41 -0.45
N ASN A 103 0.04 2.06 -1.71
CA ASN A 103 1.32 1.49 -2.13
C ASN A 103 2.48 2.47 -1.89
N ASN A 104 2.31 3.75 -2.22
CA ASN A 104 3.33 4.78 -2.01
C ASN A 104 3.63 4.97 -0.53
N ARG A 105 2.61 5.12 0.32
CA ARG A 105 2.81 5.21 1.78
C ARG A 105 3.53 3.99 2.34
N TYR A 106 3.19 2.79 1.85
CA TYR A 106 3.88 1.57 2.24
C TYR A 106 5.37 1.63 1.87
N ILE A 107 5.72 2.00 0.63
CA ILE A 107 7.11 2.16 0.20
C ILE A 107 7.84 3.21 1.05
N CYS A 108 7.21 4.36 1.29
CA CYS A 108 7.80 5.43 2.09
C CYS A 108 7.99 5.01 3.56
N SER A 109 7.11 4.15 4.11
CA SER A 109 7.29 3.60 5.46
C SER A 109 8.53 2.72 5.59
N LEU A 110 8.93 2.04 4.51
CA LEU A 110 10.12 1.19 4.46
C LEU A 110 11.42 2.01 4.43
N GLN A 111 11.37 3.28 3.98
CA GLN A 111 12.55 4.16 3.96
C GLN A 111 13.03 4.53 5.36
N ASN A 112 12.11 4.61 6.32
CA ASN A 112 12.40 4.97 7.71
C ASN A 112 12.94 3.78 8.54
N VAL A 113 13.06 2.60 7.93
CA VAL A 113 13.63 1.43 8.59
C VAL A 113 15.15 1.59 8.61
N ILE A 114 15.72 1.73 9.80
CA ILE A 114 17.17 1.81 9.99
C ILE A 114 17.77 0.45 9.58
N PRO A 115 18.62 0.39 8.54
CA PRO A 115 19.25 -0.86 8.16
C PRO A 115 20.21 -1.29 9.27
N VAL A 116 20.19 -2.58 9.62
CA VAL A 116 21.21 -3.16 10.49
C VAL A 116 22.57 -3.03 9.78
N LYS A 117 23.65 -2.83 10.54
CA LYS A 117 25.00 -2.64 9.96
C LYS A 117 25.30 -3.75 8.94
N GLY A 118 25.66 -3.38 7.71
CA GLY A 118 25.97 -4.32 6.61
C GLY A 118 24.84 -4.48 5.58
N THR A 119 23.56 -4.36 6.01
CA THR A 119 22.40 -4.55 5.13
C THR A 119 22.37 -3.58 3.96
N GLN A 120 22.86 -2.34 4.14
CA GLN A 120 22.90 -1.36 3.05
C GLN A 120 23.85 -1.76 1.92
N LYS A 121 24.98 -2.40 2.25
CA LYS A 121 25.95 -2.88 1.25
C LYS A 121 25.40 -4.07 0.48
N GLU A 122 24.72 -4.98 1.18
CA GLU A 122 24.03 -6.13 0.57
C GLU A 122 22.90 -5.65 -0.37
N ILE A 123 22.08 -4.70 0.07
CA ILE A 123 21.03 -4.10 -0.76
C ILE A 123 21.64 -3.45 -2.01
N GLN A 124 22.72 -2.68 -1.87
CA GLN A 124 23.40 -2.05 -3.02
C GLN A 124 23.92 -3.09 -4.01
N GLN A 125 24.46 -4.21 -3.54
CA GLN A 125 24.91 -5.30 -4.42
C GLN A 125 23.76 -5.94 -5.18
N ILE A 126 22.62 -6.16 -4.53
CA ILE A 126 21.42 -6.74 -5.16
C ILE A 126 20.78 -5.77 -6.18
N CYS A 127 20.82 -4.47 -5.90
CA CYS A 127 20.28 -3.43 -6.78
C CYS A 127 21.23 -3.07 -7.94
N ALA A 128 22.51 -3.46 -7.88
CA ALA A 128 23.47 -3.17 -8.94
C ALA A 128 23.24 -4.04 -10.19
N LYS A 129 23.51 -3.48 -11.37
CA LYS A 129 23.54 -4.25 -12.62
C LYS A 129 24.70 -5.25 -12.56
N LYS A 130 24.48 -6.47 -13.05
CA LYS A 130 25.49 -7.53 -13.09
C LYS A 130 25.65 -8.02 -14.52
N THR A 131 26.88 -8.11 -15.01
CA THR A 131 27.19 -8.73 -16.31
C THR A 131 27.77 -10.11 -16.07
N GLU A 132 27.14 -11.13 -16.64
CA GLU A 132 27.55 -12.53 -16.49
C GLU A 132 27.48 -13.21 -17.86
N SER A 133 28.58 -13.86 -18.27
CA SER A 133 28.70 -14.56 -19.56
C SER A 133 28.29 -13.69 -20.77
N GLY A 134 28.70 -12.43 -20.78
CA GLY A 134 28.39 -11.47 -21.85
C GLY A 134 26.94 -10.94 -21.87
N LYS A 135 26.10 -11.35 -20.92
CA LYS A 135 24.72 -10.86 -20.77
C LYS A 135 24.62 -9.93 -19.56
N THR A 136 23.97 -8.78 -19.74
CA THR A 136 23.76 -7.79 -18.68
C THR A 136 22.39 -8.00 -18.03
N TYR A 137 22.37 -8.21 -16.73
CA TYR A 137 21.18 -8.33 -15.90
C TYR A 137 20.96 -7.04 -15.11
N THR A 138 19.71 -6.59 -15.06
CA THR A 138 19.34 -5.44 -14.25
C THR A 138 19.18 -5.90 -12.80
N GLY A 139 19.78 -5.15 -11.87
CA GLY A 139 19.60 -5.41 -10.45
C GLY A 139 18.17 -5.17 -9.99
N LEU A 140 17.86 -5.57 -8.75
CA LEU A 140 16.54 -5.39 -8.16
C LEU A 140 16.16 -3.91 -8.18
N GLN A 141 15.03 -3.59 -8.82
CA GLN A 141 14.51 -2.23 -8.82
C GLN A 141 13.60 -2.04 -7.60
N TRP A 142 14.06 -1.27 -6.62
CA TRP A 142 13.22 -0.82 -5.51
C TRP A 142 12.41 0.42 -5.91
N GLY A 143 11.12 0.44 -5.57
CA GLY A 143 10.24 1.58 -5.88
C GLY A 143 10.74 2.88 -5.26
N ARG A 144 10.77 3.96 -6.05
CA ARG A 144 11.10 5.30 -5.53
C ARG A 144 9.90 5.81 -4.74
N CYS A 145 10.10 6.25 -3.49
CA CYS A 145 9.05 6.96 -2.76
C CYS A 145 8.84 8.31 -3.46
N GLU A 146 7.72 8.47 -4.15
CA GLU A 146 7.20 9.77 -4.50
C GLU A 146 6.35 10.23 -3.31
N LYS A 147 6.66 11.42 -2.77
CA LYS A 147 5.79 12.04 -1.76
C LYS A 147 4.44 12.30 -2.43
N ALA A 148 3.49 11.40 -2.22
CA ALA A 148 2.11 11.64 -2.57
C ALA A 148 1.54 12.61 -1.54
N GLU A 149 1.53 13.90 -1.85
CA GLU A 149 0.70 14.87 -1.13
C GLU A 149 -0.75 14.63 -1.54
N LEU A 150 -1.50 13.97 -0.66
CA LEU A 150 -2.94 13.85 -0.73
C LEU A 150 -3.49 14.21 0.66
N SER A 151 -4.48 15.09 0.68
CA SER A 151 -5.08 15.71 1.87
C SER A 151 -5.40 14.71 2.97
N ASP A 152 -5.25 15.13 4.23
CA ASP A 152 -5.34 14.42 5.51
C ASP A 152 -6.64 13.60 5.81
N TRP A 153 -7.45 13.28 4.81
CA TRP A 153 -8.83 12.82 4.98
C TRP A 153 -9.18 11.50 4.27
N GLU A 154 -8.17 10.71 3.87
CA GLU A 154 -8.39 9.30 3.46
C GLU A 154 -8.90 8.39 4.58
#